data_AF-A0A6B2TD15-F1
#
_entry.id   AF-A0A6B2TD15-F1
#
_cell.length_a   1.000
_cell.length_b   1.000
_cell.length_c   1.000
_cell.angle_alpha   90.00
_cell.angle_beta   90.00
_cell.angle_gamma   90.00
#
_symmetry.space_group_name_H-M   'P 1'
#
loop_
_entity.id
_entity.type
_entity.pdbx_description
1 polymer ?
#
loop_
_entity_poly.entity_id
_entity_poly.type
_entity_poly.pdbx_seq_one_letter_code
_entity_poly.pdbx_strand_id
1 'polypeptide(L)'
;SSDKGWVERPGGATEGAEAAALPTLAQLTTAEQRWADREEDITTVGGDPFEVGQVFARRWMARLPEQHNLQKLSTMYPRIPHRVDGELLRYAARFGLLAHKDDQIDEHDRYAIRAGFWREVDARTAAEHAPAGDRAGD
;
A
#
# COMPACT_ATOMS: atom_id res chain seq x y z
N SER A 1 -16.62 -12.85 40.01
CA SER A 1 -15.21 -13.27 39.85
C SER A 1 -15.06 -13.93 38.49
N SER A 2 -14.36 -13.25 37.58
CA SER A 2 -13.60 -13.75 36.43
C SER A 2 -13.42 -12.60 35.43
N ASP A 3 -12.45 -11.75 35.78
CA ASP A 3 -11.69 -10.89 34.89
C ASP A 3 -11.17 -11.66 33.68
N LYS A 4 -11.50 -11.17 32.48
CA LYS A 4 -10.59 -11.27 31.34
C LYS A 4 -10.41 -9.88 30.76
N GLY A 5 -9.50 -9.16 31.41
CA GLY A 5 -8.97 -7.89 30.97
C GLY A 5 -8.46 -8.02 29.54
N TRP A 6 -9.10 -7.26 28.65
CA TRP A 6 -8.53 -6.90 27.38
C TRP A 6 -7.25 -6.12 27.68
N VAL A 7 -6.11 -6.76 27.46
CA VAL A 7 -4.80 -6.13 27.62
C VAL A 7 -4.70 -5.08 26.51
N GLU A 8 -5.03 -3.83 26.84
CA GLU A 8 -4.60 -2.68 26.06
C GLU A 8 -3.07 -2.72 26.00
N ARG A 9 -2.54 -3.10 24.84
CA ARG A 9 -1.11 -3.03 24.58
C ARG A 9 -0.71 -1.55 24.53
N PRO A 10 0.24 -1.09 25.37
CA PRO A 10 0.74 0.28 25.30
C PRO A 10 1.65 0.37 24.08
N GLY A 11 1.08 0.74 22.93
CA GLY A 11 1.83 0.88 21.68
C GLY A 11 1.14 1.68 20.58
N GLY A 12 -0.07 2.18 20.83
CA GLY A 12 -0.75 3.09 19.92
C GLY A 12 -0.23 4.51 20.11
N ALA A 13 0.98 4.80 19.61
CA ALA A 13 1.26 6.16 19.19
C ALA A 13 0.07 6.55 18.30
N THR A 14 -0.73 7.51 18.77
CA THR A 14 -1.81 8.08 17.97
C THR A 14 -1.15 8.45 16.65
N GLU A 15 -1.47 7.74 15.56
CA GLU A 15 -0.96 8.12 14.26
C GLU A 15 -1.21 9.62 14.13
N GLY A 16 -0.17 10.38 13.81
CA GLY A 16 -0.30 11.82 13.66
C GLY A 16 -1.46 12.09 12.71
N ALA A 17 -2.27 13.13 12.97
CA ALA A 17 -3.46 13.44 12.17
C ALA A 17 -3.16 13.51 10.66
N GLU A 18 -1.92 13.80 10.29
CA GLU A 18 -1.40 13.78 8.92
C GLU A 18 -1.39 12.38 8.27
N ALA A 19 -1.05 11.32 9.01
CA ALA A 19 -1.11 9.93 8.53
C ALA A 19 -2.56 9.45 8.36
N ALA A 20 -3.46 9.91 9.23
CA ALA A 20 -4.90 9.63 9.13
C ALA A 20 -5.59 10.38 7.97
N ALA A 21 -4.96 11.45 7.45
CA ALA A 21 -5.48 12.26 6.36
C ALA A 21 -5.19 11.68 4.96
N LEU A 22 -4.32 10.68 4.84
CA LEU A 22 -4.02 10.05 3.56
C LEU A 22 -5.25 9.29 3.03
N PRO A 23 -5.69 9.57 1.78
CA PRO A 23 -6.83 8.87 1.19
C PRO A 23 -6.47 7.42 0.88
N THR A 24 -7.42 6.51 1.09
CA THR A 24 -7.24 5.09 0.74
C THR A 24 -7.51 4.85 -0.74
N LEU A 25 -6.94 3.81 -1.33
CA LEU A 25 -7.20 3.43 -2.71
C LEU A 25 -8.72 3.27 -2.96
N ALA A 26 -9.44 2.63 -2.03
CA ALA A 26 -10.87 2.44 -2.12
C ALA A 26 -11.66 3.76 -2.19
N GLN A 27 -11.16 4.84 -1.55
CA GLN A 27 -11.77 6.17 -1.61
C GLN A 27 -11.50 6.87 -2.94
N LEU A 28 -10.35 6.59 -3.55
CA LEU A 28 -9.94 7.17 -4.84
C LEU A 28 -10.50 6.41 -6.05
N THR A 29 -10.89 5.15 -5.88
CA THR A 29 -11.42 4.29 -6.95
C THR A 29 -12.95 4.32 -7.03
N THR A 30 -13.48 4.55 -8.23
CA THR A 30 -14.90 4.35 -8.52
C THR A 30 -15.26 2.85 -8.56
N ALA A 31 -16.56 2.53 -8.53
CA ALA A 31 -17.01 1.14 -8.64
C ALA A 31 -16.61 0.48 -9.98
N GLU A 32 -16.66 1.24 -11.08
CA GLU A 32 -16.26 0.80 -12.41
C GLU A 32 -14.75 0.54 -12.48
N GLN A 33 -13.93 1.47 -11.98
CA GLN A 33 -12.47 1.29 -11.90
C GLN A 33 -12.09 0.11 -11.01
N ARG A 34 -12.78 -0.08 -9.89
CA ARG A 34 -12.55 -1.23 -9.00
C ARG A 34 -12.83 -2.55 -9.70
N TRP A 35 -13.82 -2.59 -10.58
CA TRP A 35 -14.12 -3.77 -11.38
C TRP A 35 -13.03 -4.02 -12.44
N ALA A 36 -12.63 -2.99 -13.18
CA ALA A 36 -11.55 -3.09 -14.16
C ALA A 36 -10.21 -3.51 -13.51
N ASP A 37 -9.87 -2.91 -12.38
CA ASP A 37 -8.69 -3.27 -11.57
C ASP A 37 -8.72 -4.74 -11.16
N ARG A 38 -9.88 -5.22 -10.73
CA ARG A 38 -10.07 -6.62 -10.34
C ARG A 38 -9.89 -7.55 -11.52
N GLU A 39 -10.35 -7.17 -12.70
CA GLU A 39 -10.16 -7.98 -13.90
C GLU A 39 -8.67 -8.06 -14.29
N GLU A 40 -7.97 -6.93 -14.27
CA GLU A 40 -6.52 -6.87 -14.49
C GLU A 40 -5.75 -7.67 -13.41
N ASP A 41 -6.19 -7.62 -12.16
CA ASP A 41 -5.60 -8.39 -11.05
C ASP A 41 -5.64 -9.89 -11.31
N ILE A 42 -6.75 -10.38 -11.85
CA ILE A 42 -6.95 -11.79 -12.15
C ILE A 42 -6.06 -12.25 -13.29
N THR A 43 -5.82 -11.39 -14.30
CA THR A 43 -5.11 -11.78 -15.52
C THR A 43 -3.61 -11.50 -15.48
N THR A 44 -3.17 -10.53 -14.69
CA THR A 44 -1.83 -9.93 -14.83
C THR A 44 -0.94 -10.12 -13.61
N VAL A 45 -1.51 -10.34 -12.42
CA VAL A 45 -0.73 -10.44 -11.18
C VAL A 45 -0.51 -11.91 -10.84
N GLY A 46 0.76 -12.34 -10.77
CA GLY A 46 1.14 -13.74 -10.60
C GLY A 46 0.90 -14.31 -9.21
N GLY A 47 0.37 -13.50 -8.29
CA GLY A 47 0.18 -13.87 -6.88
C GLY A 47 1.46 -13.79 -6.06
N ASP A 48 2.54 -13.20 -6.58
CA ASP A 48 3.74 -12.92 -5.78
C ASP A 48 3.46 -11.78 -4.78
N PRO A 49 3.74 -11.97 -3.47
CA PRO A 49 3.43 -10.96 -2.46
C PRO A 49 4.14 -9.62 -2.73
N PHE A 50 5.37 -9.66 -3.24
CA PHE A 50 6.12 -8.45 -3.55
C PHE A 50 5.52 -7.71 -4.76
N GLU A 51 5.19 -8.41 -5.84
CA GLU A 51 4.48 -7.85 -7.01
C GLU A 51 3.12 -7.23 -6.62
N VAL A 52 2.34 -7.93 -5.79
CA VAL A 52 1.06 -7.43 -5.27
C VAL A 52 1.24 -6.08 -4.56
N GLY A 53 2.30 -5.94 -3.77
CA GLY A 53 2.67 -4.69 -3.12
C GLY A 53 2.95 -3.56 -4.11
N GLN A 54 3.68 -3.86 -5.19
CA GLN A 54 3.99 -2.89 -6.25
C GLN A 54 2.73 -2.45 -7.00
N VAL A 55 1.87 -3.38 -7.39
CA VAL A 55 0.64 -3.07 -8.14
C VAL A 55 -0.29 -2.17 -7.32
N PHE A 56 -0.45 -2.47 -6.03
CA PHE A 56 -1.23 -1.62 -5.13
C PHE A 56 -0.65 -0.20 -5.07
N ALA A 57 0.67 -0.08 -4.82
CA ALA A 57 1.34 1.21 -4.75
C ALA A 57 1.17 2.00 -6.06
N ARG A 58 1.45 1.39 -7.21
CA ARG A 58 1.31 2.01 -8.53
C ARG A 58 -0.08 2.57 -8.76
N ARG A 59 -1.11 1.79 -8.44
CA ARG A 59 -2.52 2.20 -8.60
C ARG A 59 -2.93 3.29 -7.62
N TRP A 60 -2.48 3.20 -6.39
CA TRP A 60 -2.75 4.22 -5.38
C TRP A 60 -2.11 5.54 -5.78
N MET A 61 -0.84 5.53 -6.17
CA MET A 61 -0.14 6.72 -6.65
C MET A 61 -0.73 7.30 -7.93
N ALA A 62 -1.12 6.46 -8.89
CA ALA A 62 -1.75 6.91 -10.13
C ALA A 62 -3.09 7.65 -9.92
N ARG A 63 -3.75 7.42 -8.77
CA ARG A 63 -5.05 8.00 -8.43
C ARG A 63 -4.97 9.05 -7.33
N LEU A 64 -3.80 9.26 -6.75
CA LEU A 64 -3.60 10.31 -5.77
C LEU A 64 -3.73 11.67 -6.46
N PRO A 65 -4.66 12.53 -6.02
CA PRO A 65 -4.89 13.83 -6.65
C PRO A 65 -3.76 14.83 -6.39
N GLU A 66 -2.99 14.63 -5.31
CA GLU A 66 -1.97 15.58 -4.86
C GLU A 66 -0.64 14.89 -4.54
N GLN A 67 0.44 15.35 -5.19
CA GLN A 67 1.81 14.86 -4.99
C GLN A 67 2.32 15.09 -3.56
N HIS A 68 1.77 16.07 -2.83
CA HIS A 68 2.16 16.33 -1.44
C HIS A 68 1.86 15.12 -0.52
N ASN A 69 0.88 14.28 -0.87
CA ASN A 69 0.56 13.06 -0.12
C ASN A 69 1.70 12.04 -0.20
N LEU A 70 2.42 11.98 -1.34
CA LEU A 70 3.59 11.13 -1.49
C LEU A 70 4.76 11.64 -0.67
N GLN A 71 5.02 12.95 -0.68
CA GLN A 71 6.06 13.54 0.15
C GLN A 71 5.80 13.29 1.65
N LYS A 72 4.55 13.47 2.10
CA LYS A 72 4.15 13.11 3.46
C LYS A 72 4.40 11.64 3.76
N LEU A 73 4.00 10.73 2.87
CA LEU A 73 4.25 9.30 3.05
C LEU A 73 5.74 8.98 3.15
N SER A 74 6.59 9.57 2.29
CA SER A 74 8.04 9.36 2.32
C SER A 74 8.68 9.73 3.66
N THR A 75 8.15 10.74 4.37
CA THR A 75 8.66 11.10 5.72
C THR A 75 8.40 10.03 6.78
N MET A 76 7.47 9.10 6.52
CA MET A 76 7.08 8.03 7.45
C MET A 76 7.85 6.72 7.20
N TYR A 77 8.69 6.67 6.16
CA TYR A 77 9.54 5.51 5.87
C TYR A 77 10.41 5.12 7.08
N PRO A 78 10.53 3.82 7.42
CA PRO A 78 10.06 2.64 6.69
C PRO A 78 8.63 2.18 7.05
N ARG A 79 7.89 2.93 7.87
CA ARG A 79 6.58 2.51 8.39
C ARG A 79 5.45 2.98 7.47
N ILE A 80 4.61 2.04 7.04
CA ILE A 80 3.38 2.35 6.31
C ILE A 80 2.29 2.75 7.33
N PRO A 81 1.54 3.84 7.10
CA PRO A 81 0.39 4.21 7.93
C PRO A 81 -0.61 3.08 8.07
N HIS A 82 -1.16 2.86 9.26
CA HIS A 82 -2.00 1.68 9.57
C HIS A 82 -3.21 1.58 8.65
N ARG A 83 -3.80 2.73 8.28
CA ARG A 83 -4.94 2.79 7.36
C ARG A 83 -4.58 2.26 5.96
N VAL A 84 -3.41 2.64 5.44
CA VAL A 84 -2.89 2.23 4.13
C VAL A 84 -2.38 0.79 4.20
N ASP A 85 -1.62 0.43 5.23
CA ASP A 85 -1.12 -0.94 5.47
C ASP A 85 -2.28 -1.94 5.58
N GLY A 86 -3.32 -1.60 6.34
CA GLY A 86 -4.51 -2.45 6.47
C GLY A 86 -5.27 -2.63 5.15
N GLU A 87 -5.30 -1.62 4.28
CA GLU A 87 -5.89 -1.75 2.95
C GLU A 87 -5.02 -2.58 2.00
N LEU A 88 -3.70 -2.33 2.01
CA LEU A 88 -2.71 -3.09 1.25
C LEU A 88 -2.79 -4.59 1.55
N LEU A 89 -2.87 -4.97 2.82
CA LEU A 89 -3.02 -6.38 3.22
C LEU A 89 -4.38 -6.95 2.81
N ARG A 90 -5.48 -6.18 2.92
CA ARG A 90 -6.80 -6.62 2.42
C ARG A 90 -6.84 -6.77 0.89
N TYR A 91 -6.07 -5.97 0.18
CA TYR A 91 -5.90 -6.10 -1.26
C TYR A 91 -5.13 -7.38 -1.59
N ALA A 92 -4.00 -7.61 -0.92
CA ALA A 92 -3.18 -8.80 -1.10
C ALA A 92 -3.92 -10.11 -0.80
N ALA A 93 -4.79 -10.09 0.22
CA ALA A 93 -5.64 -11.21 0.57
C ALA A 93 -6.50 -11.75 -0.60
N ARG A 94 -6.82 -10.91 -1.59
CA ARG A 94 -7.66 -11.29 -2.74
C ARG A 94 -6.95 -12.20 -3.74
N PHE A 95 -5.62 -12.26 -3.71
CA PHE A 95 -4.81 -13.07 -4.63
C PHE A 95 -4.60 -14.50 -4.14
N GLY A 96 -5.31 -14.92 -3.09
CA GLY A 96 -5.14 -16.26 -2.50
C GLY A 96 -3.92 -16.38 -1.59
N LEU A 97 -3.25 -15.27 -1.26
CA LEU A 97 -2.16 -15.18 -0.28
C LEU A 97 -2.60 -15.51 1.16
N LEU A 98 -3.89 -15.77 1.38
CA LEU A 98 -4.46 -16.22 2.65
C LEU A 98 -4.44 -17.75 2.82
N ALA A 99 -3.63 -18.48 2.06
CA ALA A 99 -3.67 -19.96 1.96
C ALA A 99 -3.40 -20.74 3.26
N HIS A 100 -3.27 -20.08 4.41
CA HIS A 100 -3.20 -20.72 5.71
C HIS A 100 -4.56 -20.79 6.41
N LYS A 101 -4.68 -21.78 7.29
CA LYS A 101 -5.90 -22.30 7.93
C LYS A 101 -6.82 -21.27 8.62
N ASP A 102 -6.37 -20.02 8.75
CA ASP A 102 -7.00 -18.93 9.49
C ASP A 102 -7.21 -17.64 8.66
N ASP A 103 -7.16 -17.72 7.33
CA ASP A 103 -7.27 -16.55 6.44
C ASP A 103 -6.23 -15.45 6.77
N GLN A 104 -5.02 -15.85 7.14
CA GLN A 104 -3.92 -14.95 7.50
C GLN A 104 -2.82 -14.98 6.44
N ILE A 105 -2.47 -13.81 5.91
CA ILE A 105 -1.19 -13.62 5.20
C ILE A 105 -0.09 -13.95 6.21
N ASP A 106 0.87 -14.79 5.82
CA ASP A 106 1.99 -15.10 6.70
C ASP A 106 2.90 -13.88 6.93
N GLU A 107 3.77 -13.97 7.92
CA GLU A 107 4.64 -12.85 8.29
C GLU A 107 5.67 -12.53 7.20
N HIS A 108 6.16 -13.52 6.47
CA HIS A 108 7.12 -13.33 5.38
C HIS A 108 6.48 -12.58 4.20
N ASP A 109 5.29 -13.00 3.81
CA ASP A 109 4.47 -12.37 2.78
C ASP A 109 4.10 -10.94 3.15
N ARG A 110 3.77 -10.67 4.42
CA ARG A 110 3.54 -9.29 4.90
C ARG A 110 4.77 -8.41 4.68
N TYR A 111 5.97 -8.90 4.99
CA TYR A 111 7.20 -8.15 4.74
C TYR A 111 7.45 -7.96 3.24
N ALA A 112 7.23 -8.98 2.43
CA ALA A 112 7.39 -8.92 0.98
C ALA A 112 6.42 -7.91 0.34
N ILE A 113 5.14 -7.91 0.73
CA ILE A 113 4.13 -6.95 0.27
C ILE A 113 4.52 -5.52 0.62
N ARG A 114 4.94 -5.28 1.86
CA ARG A 114 5.39 -3.94 2.31
C ARG A 114 6.66 -3.50 1.59
N ALA A 115 7.59 -4.42 1.34
CA ALA A 115 8.81 -4.13 0.58
C ALA A 115 8.49 -3.78 -0.88
N GLY A 116 7.56 -4.50 -1.51
CA GLY A 116 7.09 -4.20 -2.86
C GLY A 116 6.42 -2.84 -2.95
N PHE A 117 5.58 -2.51 -1.96
CA PHE A 117 4.95 -1.20 -1.86
C PHE A 117 6.00 -0.07 -1.85
N TRP A 118 6.97 -0.13 -0.94
CA TRP A 118 8.01 0.89 -0.85
C TRP A 118 8.90 0.93 -2.08
N ARG A 119 9.23 -0.22 -2.69
CA ARG A 119 10.01 -0.27 -3.93
C ARG A 119 9.36 0.55 -5.03
N GLU A 120 8.05 0.43 -5.21
CA GLU A 120 7.32 1.17 -6.24
C GLU A 120 7.22 2.66 -5.91
N VAL A 121 6.97 3.01 -4.64
CA VAL A 121 6.96 4.42 -4.18
C VAL A 121 8.33 5.07 -4.42
N ASP A 122 9.42 4.38 -4.06
CA ASP A 122 10.79 4.84 -4.29
C ASP A 122 11.10 4.97 -5.79
N ALA A 123 10.69 4.00 -6.61
CA ALA A 123 10.88 4.06 -8.05
C ALA A 123 10.16 5.26 -8.69
N ARG A 124 8.93 5.53 -8.26
CA ARG A 124 8.14 6.66 -8.77
C ARG A 124 8.69 7.99 -8.29
N THR A 125 9.02 8.13 -7.01
CA THR A 125 9.60 9.36 -6.47
C THR A 125 10.98 9.62 -7.07
N ALA A 126 11.82 8.60 -7.29
CA ALA A 126 13.09 8.75 -7.99
C ALA A 126 12.90 9.20 -9.45
N ALA A 127 11.91 8.65 -10.17
CA ALA A 127 11.59 9.08 -11.53
C ALA A 127 11.06 10.53 -11.60
N GLU A 128 10.35 10.99 -10.56
CA GLU A 128 9.88 12.38 -10.46
C GLU A 128 11.00 13.36 -10.09
N HIS A 129 12.01 12.91 -9.32
CA HIS A 129 13.20 13.70 -8.99
C HIS A 129 14.27 13.68 -10.09
N ALA A 130 14.22 12.74 -11.03
CA ALA A 130 15.05 12.79 -12.21
C ALA A 130 14.61 14.01 -13.06
N PRO A 131 15.46 15.05 -13.19
CA PRO A 131 15.10 16.19 -14.01
C PRO A 131 14.90 15.70 -15.44
N ALA A 132 13.90 16.26 -16.12
CA ALA A 132 13.74 16.17 -17.57
C ALA A 132 14.94 16.86 -18.27
N GLY A 133 16.12 16.27 -18.15
CA GLY A 133 17.37 16.71 -18.73
C GLY A 133 17.83 15.66 -19.71
N ASP A 134 17.21 15.63 -20.89
CA ASP A 134 17.90 15.55 -22.18
C ASP A 134 16.87 15.62 -23.34
N ARG A 135 16.41 16.83 -23.64
CA ARG A 135 15.91 17.19 -24.98
C ARG A 135 16.37 18.61 -25.28
N ALA A 136 17.67 18.78 -25.47
CA ALA A 136 18.24 19.93 -26.16
C ALA A 136 19.71 19.60 -26.47
N GLY A 137 19.94 19.16 -27.69
CA GLY A 137 21.27 18.84 -28.21
C GLY A 137 21.15 18.48 -29.68
N ASP A 138 20.78 19.48 -30.46
CA ASP A 138 20.93 19.54 -31.93
C ASP A 138 22.40 19.35 -32.34
#